data_AF-A0A537CV47-F1
#
_entry.id   AF-A0A537CV47-F1
#
_cell.length_a   1.000
_cell.length_b   1.000
_cell.length_c   1.000
_cell.angle_alpha   90.00
_cell.angle_beta   90.00
_cell.angle_gamma   90.00
#
_symmetry.space_group_name_H-M   'P 1'
#
loop_
_entity.id
_entity.type
_entity.pdbx_description
1 polymer ?
#
loop_
_entity_poly.entity_id
_entity_poly.type
_entity_poly.pdbx_seq_one_letter_code
_entity_poly.pdbx_strand_id
1 'polypeptide(L)'
;AMDGYAVRTSDGGRLRVAQKIMAGSTGKPLQPGTAARIFTGAPIPPGADAVVMQEHCEVRGDEVLIKKAPKAGDWIRLAGSDVRKGGEILP
;
A
#
# COMPACT_ATOMS: atom_id res chain seq x y z
N ALA A 1 -11.25 1.83 6.31
CA ALA A 1 -10.47 2.43 5.20
C ALA A 1 -9.29 3.14 5.85
N MET A 2 -8.08 2.57 5.79
CA MET A 2 -6.90 3.11 6.47
C MET A 2 -5.80 3.45 5.48
N ASP A 3 -5.13 4.58 5.72
CA ASP A 3 -3.96 5.00 4.95
C ASP A 3 -2.70 4.23 5.36
N GLY A 4 -1.80 4.03 4.40
CA GLY A 4 -0.60 3.25 4.61
C GLY A 4 0.51 3.56 3.63
N TYR A 5 1.44 2.62 3.54
CA TYR A 5 2.58 2.66 2.64
C TYR A 5 2.57 1.41 1.77
N ALA A 6 2.43 1.59 0.47
CA ALA A 6 2.68 0.56 -0.51
C ALA A 6 4.19 0.32 -0.59
N VAL A 7 4.59 -0.92 -0.39
CA VAL A 7 6.00 -1.33 -0.32
C VAL A 7 6.20 -2.58 -1.16
N ARG A 8 7.48 -2.89 -1.42
CA ARG A 8 7.89 -4.20 -1.90
C ARG A 8 8.44 -5.00 -0.72
N THR A 9 7.89 -6.17 -0.45
CA THR A 9 8.28 -7.00 0.69
C THR A 9 9.75 -7.42 0.66
N SER A 10 10.38 -7.44 -0.52
CA SER A 10 11.81 -7.72 -0.70
C SER A 10 12.75 -6.58 -0.30
N ASP A 11 12.27 -5.34 -0.19
CA ASP A 11 13.13 -4.16 -0.03
C ASP A 11 13.52 -3.87 1.43
N GLY A 12 12.95 -4.61 2.38
CA GLY A 12 13.32 -4.55 3.79
C GLY A 12 12.59 -3.48 4.60
N GLY A 13 13.16 -3.12 5.75
CA GLY A 13 12.48 -2.33 6.79
C GLY A 13 12.57 -0.81 6.65
N ARG A 14 13.58 -0.26 5.95
CA ARG A 14 13.75 1.20 5.83
C ARG A 14 13.70 1.61 4.35
N LEU A 15 12.69 2.39 3.99
CA LEU A 15 12.38 2.70 2.59
C LEU A 15 12.23 4.21 2.41
N ARG A 16 12.72 4.75 1.30
CA ARG A 16 12.50 6.16 0.97
C ARG A 16 11.08 6.37 0.45
N VAL A 17 10.34 7.34 0.98
CA VAL A 17 9.00 7.70 0.47
C VAL A 17 9.15 8.45 -0.86
N ALA A 18 9.01 7.75 -1.97
CA ALA A 18 9.23 8.31 -3.30
C ALA A 18 8.02 9.09 -3.85
N GLN A 19 6.81 8.78 -3.38
CA GLN A 19 5.58 9.38 -3.88
C GLN A 19 4.43 9.26 -2.88
N LYS A 20 3.38 10.07 -3.12
CA LYS A 20 2.11 10.03 -2.40
C LYS A 20 0.98 9.81 -3.43
N ILE A 21 0.15 8.80 -3.20
CA ILE A 21 -0.90 8.36 -4.11
C ILE A 21 -2.24 8.58 -3.44
N MET A 22 -2.97 9.60 -3.89
CA MET A 22 -4.31 9.95 -3.40
C MET A 22 -5.36 9.05 -4.04
N ALA A 23 -6.54 8.93 -3.39
CA ALA A 23 -7.69 8.27 -4.00
C ALA A 23 -8.04 8.91 -5.36
N GLY A 24 -8.30 8.09 -6.36
CA GLY A 24 -8.56 8.56 -7.73
C GLY A 24 -7.31 8.89 -8.56
N SER A 25 -6.11 8.85 -7.97
CA SER A 25 -4.84 9.06 -8.69
C SER A 25 -4.07 7.75 -8.84
N THR A 26 -3.42 7.56 -9.98
CA THR A 26 -2.54 6.40 -10.20
C THR A 26 -1.08 6.79 -9.92
N GLY A 27 -0.42 6.03 -9.04
CA GLY A 27 1.00 6.22 -8.75
C GLY A 27 1.90 5.77 -9.89
N LYS A 28 3.16 6.21 -9.85
CA LYS A 28 4.23 5.69 -10.73
C LYS A 28 4.72 4.34 -10.21
N PRO A 29 5.36 3.52 -11.06
CA PRO A 29 5.98 2.27 -10.61
C PRO A 29 6.94 2.49 -9.43
N LEU A 30 6.82 1.63 -8.41
CA LEU A 30 7.63 1.69 -7.21
C LEU A 30 9.05 1.19 -7.50
N GLN A 31 10.05 2.03 -7.20
CA GLN A 31 11.46 1.69 -7.38
C GLN A 31 11.95 0.83 -6.20
N PRO A 32 12.94 -0.06 -6.42
CA PRO A 32 13.54 -0.83 -5.33
C PRO A 32 14.09 0.07 -4.22
N GLY A 33 13.85 -0.30 -2.96
CA GLY A 33 14.25 0.46 -1.77
C GLY A 33 13.37 1.68 -1.49
N THR A 34 12.20 1.78 -2.16
CA THR A 34 11.27 2.91 -1.97
C THR A 34 9.89 2.45 -1.51
N ALA A 35 9.16 3.38 -0.91
CA ALA A 35 7.77 3.22 -0.50
C ALA A 35 6.91 4.33 -1.13
N ALA A 36 5.64 4.04 -1.34
CA ALA A 36 4.66 5.03 -1.76
C ALA A 36 3.61 5.18 -0.66
N ARG A 37 3.41 6.41 -0.17
CA ARG A 37 2.29 6.67 0.75
C ARG A 37 1.00 6.54 -0.04
N ILE A 38 0.12 5.65 0.38
CA ILE A 38 -1.12 5.33 -0.32
C ILE A 38 -2.31 5.62 0.59
N PHE A 39 -3.27 6.38 0.07
CA PHE A 39 -4.49 6.72 0.78
C PHE A 39 -5.58 5.72 0.45
N THR A 40 -6.55 5.57 1.35
CA THR A 40 -7.62 4.59 1.10
C THR A 40 -8.38 4.91 -0.18
N GLY A 41 -8.61 3.89 -1.02
CA GLY A 41 -9.29 4.02 -2.31
C GLY A 41 -8.34 4.37 -3.45
N ALA A 42 -7.05 4.57 -3.17
CA ALA A 42 -6.04 4.68 -4.20
C ALA A 42 -5.65 3.28 -4.76
N PRO A 43 -5.38 3.17 -6.06
CA PRO A 43 -4.84 1.96 -6.65
C PRO A 43 -3.42 1.67 -6.15
N ILE A 44 -3.09 0.38 -6.00
CA ILE A 44 -1.73 -0.06 -5.67
C ILE A 44 -0.79 0.28 -6.85
N PRO A 45 0.35 0.97 -6.61
CA PRO A 45 1.29 1.27 -7.67
C PRO A 45 1.96 -0.02 -8.21
N PRO A 46 2.27 -0.10 -9.51
CA PRO A 46 3.01 -1.22 -10.07
C PRO A 46 4.34 -1.44 -9.33
N GLY A 47 4.64 -2.69 -8.99
CA GLY A 47 5.87 -3.06 -8.27
C GLY A 47 5.77 -3.05 -6.74
N ALA A 48 4.67 -2.55 -6.17
CA ALA A 48 4.32 -2.83 -4.78
C ALA A 48 3.56 -4.16 -4.69
N ASP A 49 3.86 -4.94 -3.67
CA ASP A 49 3.27 -6.26 -3.41
C ASP A 49 2.59 -6.36 -2.04
N ALA A 50 2.69 -5.32 -1.21
CA ALA A 50 1.97 -5.21 0.06
C ALA A 50 1.70 -3.75 0.45
N VAL A 51 0.73 -3.55 1.34
CA VAL A 51 0.48 -2.26 2.01
C VAL A 51 0.67 -2.41 3.51
N VAL A 52 1.49 -1.54 4.10
CA VAL A 52 1.69 -1.46 5.56
C VAL A 52 0.87 -0.30 6.11
N MET A 53 0.08 -0.57 7.13
CA MET A 53 -0.68 0.45 7.86
C MET A 53 0.28 1.51 8.46
N GLN A 54 -0.11 2.78 8.43
CA GLN A 54 0.74 3.86 8.95
C GLN A 54 1.10 3.69 10.44
N GLU A 55 0.26 3.01 11.23
CA GLU A 55 0.54 2.70 12.65
C GLU A 55 1.74 1.76 12.85
N HIS A 56 2.02 0.91 11.85
CA HIS A 56 3.17 0.02 11.82
C HIS A 56 4.38 0.66 11.12
N CYS A 57 4.30 1.95 10.81
CA CYS A 57 5.32 2.72 10.13
C CYS A 57 5.79 3.87 11.01
N GLU A 58 7.07 4.22 10.91
CA GLU A 58 7.63 5.43 11.51
C GLU A 58 8.26 6.29 10.43
N VAL A 59 7.74 7.50 10.27
CA VAL A 59 8.23 8.43 9.26
C VAL A 59 9.39 9.24 9.86
N ARG A 60 10.52 9.26 9.17
CA ARG A 60 11.70 10.05 9.52
C ARG A 60 12.13 10.88 8.31
N GLY A 61 11.62 12.11 8.24
CA GLY A 61 11.83 12.99 7.09
C GLY A 61 11.25 12.37 5.82
N ASP A 62 12.13 12.01 4.89
CA ASP A 62 11.78 11.41 3.59
C ASP A 62 11.84 9.87 3.59
N GLU A 63 12.13 9.24 4.72
CA GLU A 63 12.15 7.79 4.87
C GLU A 63 10.99 7.30 5.75
N VAL A 64 10.58 6.06 5.51
CA VAL A 64 9.64 5.33 6.36
C VAL A 64 10.30 4.05 6.85
N LEU A 65 10.24 3.85 8.17
CA LEU A 65 10.68 2.64 8.84
C LEU A 65 9.46 1.75 9.11
N ILE A 66 9.45 0.59 8.50
CA ILE A 66 8.46 -0.46 8.66
C ILE A 66 8.78 -1.26 9.92
N LYS A 67 8.00 -1.06 10.99
CA LYS A 67 8.17 -1.75 12.28
C LYS A 67 7.78 -3.22 12.21
N LYS A 68 6.82 -3.54 11.34
CA LYS A 68 6.30 -4.88 11.13
C LYS A 68 6.38 -5.21 9.64
N ALA A 69 7.27 -6.15 9.29
CA ALA A 69 7.43 -6.59 7.92
C ALA A 69 6.09 -7.16 7.40
N PRO A 70 5.55 -6.62 6.29
CA PRO A 70 4.35 -7.17 5.68
C PRO A 70 4.67 -8.47 4.95
N LYS A 71 3.63 -9.25 4.67
CA LYS A 71 3.67 -10.34 3.70
C LYS A 71 3.12 -9.86 2.36
N ALA A 72 3.57 -10.48 1.27
CA ALA A 72 3.00 -10.22 -0.04
C ALA A 72 1.48 -10.49 -0.03
N GLY A 73 0.70 -9.54 -0.55
CA GLY A 73 -0.77 -9.55 -0.53
C GLY A 73 -1.40 -8.90 0.72
N ASP A 74 -0.63 -8.55 1.75
CA ASP A 74 -1.17 -7.88 2.94
C ASP A 74 -1.81 -6.54 2.55
N TRP A 75 -3.06 -6.35 2.97
CA TRP A 75 -3.84 -5.13 2.75
C TRP A 75 -4.01 -4.71 1.28
N ILE A 76 -3.70 -5.59 0.33
CA ILE A 76 -4.00 -5.40 -1.08
C ILE A 76 -5.36 -6.02 -1.39
N ARG A 77 -6.33 -5.18 -1.73
CA ARG A 77 -7.55 -5.64 -2.37
C ARG A 77 -7.25 -5.82 -3.85
N LEU A 78 -7.09 -7.07 -4.29
CA LEU A 78 -7.12 -7.39 -5.72
C LEU A 78 -8.45 -6.89 -6.28
N ALA A 79 -8.39 -6.09 -7.34
CA ALA A 79 -9.57 -5.66 -8.09
C ALA A 79 -10.28 -6.92 -8.60
N GLY A 80 -11.30 -7.38 -7.87
CA GLY A 80 -12.01 -8.63 -8.13
C GLY A 80 -12.41 -9.43 -6.89
N SER A 81 -11.81 -9.20 -5.71
CA SER A 81 -12.10 -10.00 -4.52
C SER A 81 -13.30 -9.53 -3.68
N ASP A 82 -13.84 -8.33 -3.94
CA ASP A 82 -14.97 -7.75 -3.17
C ASP A 82 -16.28 -7.68 -3.99
N VAL A 83 -16.27 -8.17 -5.23
CA VAL A 83 -17.48 -8.34 -6.03
C VAL A 83 -17.43 -9.74 -6.65
N ARG A 84 -17.83 -10.74 -5.88
CA ARG A 84 -18.55 -11.85 -6.50
C ARG A 84 -19.86 -11.24 -6.99
N LYS A 85 -19.93 -10.97 -8.29
CA LYS A 85 -21.13 -10.54 -9.01
C LYS A 85 -22.30 -11.41 -8.53
N GLY A 86 -23.19 -10.89 -7.67
CA GLY A 86 -24.37 -11.63 -7.17
C GLY A 86 -24.55 -11.75 -5.65
N GLY A 87 -23.74 -11.11 -4.80
CA GLY A 87 -24.06 -11.03 -3.38
C GLY A 87 -25.12 -9.95 -3.11
N GLU A 88 -26.38 -10.36 -2.98
CA GLU A 88 -27.48 -9.53 -2.48
C GLU A 88 -27.04 -8.74 -1.24
N ILE A 89 -27.28 -7.44 -1.27
CA ILE A 89 -27.18 -6.56 -0.10
C ILE A 89 -28.61 -6.15 0.27
N LEU A 90 -29.02 -6.56 1.48
CA LEU A 90 -30.14 -6.13 2.34
C LEU A 90 -31.49 -6.88 2.24
N PRO A 91 -32.09 -7.21 3.39
CA PRO A 91 -33.44 -6.77 3.74
C PRO A 91 -33.44 -5.37 4.39
#